data_AF-A0A4Q5RC25-F1
#
_entry.id   AF-A0A4Q5RC25-F1
#
_cell.length_a   1.000
_cell.length_b   1.000
_cell.length_c   1.000
_cell.angle_alpha   90.00
_cell.angle_beta   90.00
_cell.angle_gamma   90.00
#
_symmetry.space_group_name_H-M   'P 1'
#
loop_
_entity.id
_entity.type
_entity.pdbx_description
1 polymer ?
#
loop_
_entity_poly.entity_id
_entity_poly.type
_entity_poly.pdbx_seq_one_letter_code
_entity_poly.pdbx_strand_id
1 'polypeptide(L)' 'MKIISLRFANLNSLPGPYLIRFDAAPLADTGLFAITGPTGAGKSTLLDAIAVGLYGRVPRHDRQVGEMVSR' A
#
# COMPACT_ATOMS: atom_id res chain seq x y z
N MET A 1 -2.18 -4.81 17.50
CA MET A 1 -2.87 -4.56 16.20
C MET A 1 -2.06 -5.21 15.09
N LYS A 2 -2.67 -5.98 14.18
CA LYS A 2 -2.00 -6.69 13.06
C LYS A 2 -2.76 -6.43 11.75
N ILE A 3 -2.06 -6.05 10.68
CA ILE A 3 -2.64 -5.91 9.34
C ILE A 3 -2.69 -7.30 8.70
N ILE A 4 -3.88 -7.76 8.32
CA ILE A 4 -4.09 -9.10 7.72
C ILE A 4 -4.09 -9.05 6.19
N SER A 5 -4.55 -7.96 5.60
CA SER A 5 -4.60 -7.77 4.16
C SER A 5 -4.60 -6.30 3.80
N LEU A 6 -4.14 -5.99 2.59
CA LEU A 6 -4.24 -4.68 1.97
C LEU A 6 -4.92 -4.82 0.61
N ARG A 7 -6.05 -4.14 0.42
CA ARG A 7 -6.73 -4.03 -0.87
C ARG A 7 -6.85 -2.56 -1.24
N PHE A 8 -6.48 -2.23 -2.47
CA PHE A 8 -6.59 -0.86 -2.99
C PHE A 8 -6.71 -0.89 -4.50
N ALA A 9 -7.08 0.24 -5.09
CA ALA A 9 -7.05 0.40 -6.52
C ALA A 9 -6.63 1.81 -6.92
N ASN A 10 -5.96 1.92 -8.07
CA ASN A 10 -5.67 3.19 -8.74
C ASN A 10 -5.00 4.22 -7.82
N LEU A 11 -3.90 3.85 -7.17
CA LEU A 11 -3.15 4.75 -6.29
C LEU A 11 -1.80 5.11 -6.91
N ASN A 12 -1.52 6.40 -7.09
CA ASN A 12 -0.28 6.98 -7.63
C ASN A 12 0.25 6.17 -8.85
N SER A 13 1.41 5.51 -8.68
CA SER A 13 2.06 4.73 -9.72
C SER A 13 1.62 3.25 -9.78
N LEU A 14 0.56 2.88 -9.07
CA LEU A 14 -0.01 1.52 -9.03
C LEU A 14 -1.46 1.53 -9.57
N PRO A 15 -1.63 1.42 -10.91
CA PRO A 15 -2.94 1.32 -11.54
C PRO A 15 -3.53 -0.09 -11.45
N GLY A 16 -4.85 -0.20 -11.35
CA GLY A 16 -5.60 -1.46 -11.27
C GLY A 16 -6.17 -1.71 -9.88
N PRO A 17 -6.82 -2.85 -9.63
CA PRO A 17 -7.05 -3.36 -8.29
C PRO A 17 -5.89 -4.26 -7.83
N TYR A 18 -5.46 -4.09 -6.58
CA TYR A 18 -4.47 -4.92 -5.92
C TYR A 18 -5.03 -5.54 -4.64
N LEU A 19 -4.59 -6.77 -4.34
CA LEU A 19 -4.86 -7.46 -3.09
C LEU A 19 -3.57 -8.12 -2.61
N ILE A 20 -3.17 -7.81 -1.38
CA ILE A 20 -2.04 -8.43 -0.68
C ILE A 20 -2.59 -9.08 0.59
N ARG A 21 -2.35 -10.38 0.75
CA ARG A 21 -2.72 -11.16 1.94
C ARG A 21 -1.46 -11.42 2.75
N PHE A 22 -1.37 -10.82 3.93
CA PHE A 22 -0.26 -11.04 4.88
C PHE A 22 -0.52 -12.28 5.75
N ASP A 23 -1.75 -12.79 5.74
CA ASP A 23 -2.22 -13.98 6.43
C ASP A 23 -2.20 -15.25 5.56
N ALA A 24 -1.62 -15.17 4.37
CA ALA A 24 -1.44 -16.30 3.46
C ALA A 24 0.05 -16.52 3.13
N ALA A 25 0.42 -17.76 2.83
CA ALA A 25 1.75 -18.09 2.31
C ALA A 25 2.02 -17.31 1.00
N PRO A 26 3.25 -16.82 0.77
CA PRO A 26 4.46 -17.04 1.58
C PRO A 26 4.67 -16.02 2.72
N LEU A 27 3.80 -15.01 2.86
CA LEU A 27 4.01 -13.92 3.82
C LEU A 27 3.66 -14.31 5.26
N ALA A 28 2.69 -15.21 5.44
CA ALA A 28 2.32 -15.74 6.75
C ALA A 28 3.48 -16.45 7.46
N ASP A 29 4.41 -17.03 6.69
CA ASP A 29 5.45 -17.95 7.19
C ASP A 29 6.79 -17.27 7.45
N THR A 30 6.98 -16.03 6.96
CA THR A 30 8.30 -15.39 6.91
C THR A 30 8.55 -14.40 8.05
N GLY A 31 7.50 -13.87 8.68
CA GLY A 31 7.56 -12.91 9.81
C GLY A 31 8.17 -11.54 9.47
N LEU A 32 9.14 -11.50 8.56
CA LEU A 32 9.82 -10.33 8.02
C LEU A 32 9.92 -10.48 6.49
N PHE A 33 9.55 -9.43 5.77
CA PHE A 33 9.64 -9.36 4.31
C PHE A 33 10.09 -7.97 3.88
N ALA A 34 10.56 -7.86 2.64
CA ALA A 34 10.99 -6.60 2.04
C ALA A 34 10.12 -6.22 0.84
N ILE A 35 9.87 -4.93 0.67
CA ILE A 35 9.26 -4.36 -0.54
C ILE A 35 10.38 -3.70 -1.35
N THR A 36 10.74 -4.28 -2.49
CA THR A 36 11.88 -3.84 -3.32
C THR A 36 11.43 -3.39 -4.70
N GLY A 37 12.34 -2.75 -5.46
CA GLY A 37 12.07 -2.24 -6.81
C GLY A 37 12.67 -0.86 -7.07
N PRO A 38 12.70 -0.39 -8.33
CA PRO A 38 13.29 0.89 -8.71
C PRO A 38 12.53 2.11 -8.14
N THR A 39 13.14 3.29 -8.18
CA THR A 39 12.46 4.55 -7.86
C THR A 39 11.25 4.74 -8.77
N GLY A 40 10.12 5.18 -8.21
CA GLY A 40 8.85 5.30 -8.94
C GLY A 40 7.98 4.04 -8.98
N ALA A 41 8.51 2.86 -8.64
CA ALA A 41 7.79 1.58 -8.71
C ALA A 41 6.60 1.41 -7.73
N GLY A 42 6.26 2.43 -6.92
CA GLY A 42 5.09 2.37 -6.05
C GLY A 42 5.30 1.73 -4.67
N LYS A 43 6.53 1.39 -4.28
CA LYS A 43 6.87 0.85 -2.94
C LYS A 43 6.27 1.68 -1.81
N SER A 44 6.45 2.99 -1.94
CA SER A 44 6.01 4.00 -0.98
C SER A 44 4.48 4.21 -1.06
N THR A 45 3.89 4.04 -2.25
CA THR A 45 2.43 4.09 -2.46
C THR A 45 1.72 2.98 -1.70
N LEU A 46 2.34 1.80 -1.62
CA LEU A 46 1.82 0.66 -0.88
C LEU A 46 1.72 0.95 0.62
N LEU A 47 2.70 1.68 1.18
CA LEU A 47 2.65 2.14 2.57
C LEU A 47 1.60 3.25 2.79
N ASP A 48 1.42 4.14 1.83
CA ASP A 48 0.34 5.14 1.91
C ASP A 48 -1.04 4.49 1.87
N ALA A 49 -1.23 3.45 1.05
CA ALA A 49 -2.49 2.74 0.98
C ALA A 49 -2.89 2.18 2.36
N ILE A 50 -1.92 1.70 3.15
CA ILE A 50 -2.14 1.29 4.54
C ILE A 50 -2.55 2.48 5.40
N ALA A 51 -1.79 3.58 5.35
CA ALA A 51 -2.06 4.76 6.17
C ALA A 51 -3.43 5.39 5.85
N VAL A 52 -3.78 5.49 4.57
CA VAL A 52 -5.10 5.97 4.11
C VAL A 52 -6.20 5.01 4.53
N GLY A 53 -6.00 3.69 4.38
CA GLY A 53 -7.00 2.70 4.79
C GLY A 53 -7.29 2.70 6.29
N LEU A 54 -6.31 3.07 7.12
CA LEU A 54 -6.46 3.13 8.58
C LEU A 54 -6.87 4.50 9.12
N TYR A 55 -6.40 5.58 8.50
CA TYR A 55 -6.47 6.94 9.06
C TYR A 55 -7.06 7.98 8.10
N GLY A 56 -7.38 7.62 6.86
CA GLY A 56 -7.91 8.54 5.86
C GLY A 56 -6.93 9.64 5.42
N ARG A 57 -5.62 9.49 5.69
CA ARG A 57 -4.59 10.49 5.36
C ARG A 57 -3.25 9.88 4.98
N VAL A 58 -2.46 10.63 4.23
CA VAL A 58 -1.07 10.28 3.87
C VAL A 58 -0.10 10.95 4.84
N PRO A 59 0.89 10.24 5.43
CA PRO A 59 1.78 10.84 6.42
C PRO A 59 2.83 11.79 5.83
N ARG A 60 3.26 11.52 4.60
CA ARG A 60 4.45 12.15 3.99
C ARG A 60 4.18 13.47 3.28
N HIS A 61 2.92 13.84 3.13
CA HIS A 61 2.47 15.11 2.57
C HIS A 61 1.09 15.43 3.15
N ASP A 62 0.74 16.70 3.32
CA ASP A 62 -0.67 17.14 3.52
C ASP A 62 -1.55 16.88 2.27
N ARG A 63 -1.21 15.87 1.46
CA ARG A 63 -2.01 15.49 0.29
C ARG A 63 -3.33 14.93 0.76
N GLN A 64 -4.39 15.46 0.17
CA GLN A 64 -5.70 14.86 0.28
C GLN A 64 -5.71 13.52 -0.46
N VAL A 65 -6.51 12.56 0.03
CA VAL A 65 -6.64 11.23 -0.57
C VAL A 65 -7.00 11.31 -2.06
N GLY A 66 -7.78 12.32 -2.47
CA GLY A 66 -8.15 12.55 -3.86
C GLY A 66 -6.96 12.80 -4.79
N GLU A 67 -5.85 13.34 -4.29
CA GLU A 67 -4.64 13.59 -5.07
C GLU A 67 -3.83 12.32 -5.35
N MET A 68 -4.12 11.23 -4.65
CA MET A 68 -3.47 9.95 -4.87
C MET A 68 -4.11 9.14 -5.98
N VAL A 69 -5.31 9.49 -6.42
CA VAL A 69 -6.03 8.69 -7.41
C VAL A 69 -5.26 8.77 -8.73
N SER A 70 -4.78 7.63 -9.21
CA SER A 70 -4.14 7.53 -10.51
C SER A 70 -5.17 7.84 -11.58
N ARG A 71 -4.80 8.69 -12.54
CA ARG A 71 -5.64 9.06 -13.68
C ARG A 71 -5.95 7.85 -14.58
#